data_AF-A0A653I253-F1
#
_entry.id   AF-A0A653I253-F1
#
_cell.length_a   1.000
_cell.length_b   1.000
_cell.length_c   1.000
_cell.angle_alpha   90.00
_cell.angle_beta   90.00
_cell.angle_gamma   90.00
#
_symmetry.space_group_name_H-M   'P 1'
#
loop_
_entity.id
_entity.type
_entity.pdbx_description
1 polymer ?
#
loop_
_entity_poly.entity_id
_entity_poly.type
_entity_poly.pdbx_seq_one_letter_code
_entity_poly.pdbx_strand_id
1 'polypeptide(L)'
;MSKALKLSILAFVIVLLGIMLSHGVVVPRFVWEPKLNSVRNQYPDQRIDVKRVVLALSLKPQLIISEIEIDDPTRKENLQLALIRLGMNAFESIKQGRIQVESLSVKGLAVQAEKEADCTQINLDCTPVLPVALAARAWQSTQVANPGFFTPNLNLKKLELEQAQFTVRNTAAQQEINGKIEQLKFQLGSNSTENQFNLGWRLGIKTPQENNQLYLAMNAQTEAGAMREIILKKLKIDLDGQWNGFPWTGSAEQDFLALRILQANNGEGAPFIKLNGDNLRTYIRRDDLPETHQAAFSAQQFEGGLPAQDWSMNKAEWTYTHEDAQAWTFNMNYTASESLLELQPETIQGSEGIPAEAQVRELNCEAGETKIREDKPYWAWQEGWFRVLNDHPAENSSLVLCPIQTGIP
;
A
#
# COMPACT_ATOMS: atom_id res chain seq x y z
N MET A 1 4.69 -18.22 -63.19
CA MET A 1 3.84 -18.23 -61.97
C MET A 1 2.54 -17.48 -62.27
N SER A 2 1.37 -18.13 -62.22
CA SER A 2 0.09 -17.54 -62.70
C SER A 2 -0.43 -16.44 -61.75
N LYS A 3 -1.21 -15.48 -62.27
CA LYS A 3 -1.83 -14.42 -61.46
C LYS A 3 -2.69 -14.96 -60.31
N ALA A 4 -3.39 -16.08 -60.54
CA ALA A 4 -4.20 -16.75 -59.52
C ALA A 4 -3.33 -17.25 -58.34
N LEU A 5 -2.17 -17.85 -58.61
CA LEU A 5 -1.26 -18.33 -57.56
C LEU A 5 -0.69 -17.18 -56.71
N LYS A 6 -0.41 -16.01 -57.32
CA LYS A 6 0.04 -14.82 -56.58
C LYS A 6 -1.05 -14.25 -55.67
N LEU A 7 -2.31 -14.22 -56.14
CA LEU A 7 -3.45 -13.77 -55.35
C LEU A 7 -3.78 -14.73 -54.19
N SER A 8 -3.68 -16.04 -54.41
CA SER A 8 -3.88 -17.04 -53.34
C SER A 8 -2.80 -16.97 -52.27
N ILE A 9 -1.53 -16.77 -52.66
CA ILE A 9 -0.43 -16.58 -51.69
C ILE A 9 -0.62 -15.27 -50.92
N LEU A 10 -1.00 -14.19 -51.60
CA LEU A 10 -1.26 -12.90 -50.94
C LEU A 10 -2.43 -13.00 -49.95
N ALA A 11 -3.53 -13.65 -50.34
CA ALA A 11 -4.68 -13.88 -49.46
C ALA A 11 -4.29 -14.77 -48.26
N PHE A 12 -3.50 -15.81 -48.48
CA PHE A 12 -3.01 -16.68 -47.41
C PHE A 12 -2.10 -15.92 -46.42
N VAL A 13 -1.21 -15.06 -46.93
CA VAL A 13 -0.34 -14.20 -46.11
C VAL A 13 -1.17 -13.18 -45.31
N ILE A 14 -2.18 -12.55 -45.91
CA ILE A 14 -3.08 -11.60 -45.23
C ILE A 14 -3.90 -12.31 -44.15
N VAL A 15 -4.40 -13.52 -44.41
CA VAL A 15 -5.12 -14.33 -43.42
C VAL A 15 -4.20 -14.77 -42.28
N LEU A 16 -2.97 -15.20 -42.58
CA LEU A 16 -1.98 -15.55 -41.55
C LEU A 16 -1.56 -14.35 -40.70
N LEU A 17 -1.32 -13.19 -41.32
CA LEU A 17 -1.09 -11.92 -40.61
C LEU A 17 -2.32 -11.53 -39.78
N GLY A 18 -3.52 -11.66 -40.32
CA GLY A 18 -4.77 -11.38 -39.62
C GLY A 18 -4.98 -12.28 -38.41
N ILE A 19 -4.66 -13.58 -38.52
CA ILE A 19 -4.74 -14.56 -37.42
C ILE A 19 -3.65 -14.29 -36.36
N MET A 20 -2.40 -14.03 -36.78
CA MET A 20 -1.29 -13.68 -35.89
C MET A 20 -1.54 -12.39 -35.10
N LEU A 21 -2.14 -11.39 -35.75
CA LEU A 21 -2.50 -10.10 -35.13
C LEU A 21 -3.75 -10.19 -34.23
N SER A 22 -4.62 -11.18 -34.44
CA SER A 22 -5.87 -11.33 -33.66
C SER A 22 -5.76 -12.28 -32.46
N HIS A 23 -4.84 -13.25 -32.46
CA HIS A 23 -4.80 -14.31 -31.43
C HIS A 23 -3.53 -14.36 -30.58
N GLY A 24 -2.55 -13.49 -30.84
CA GLY A 24 -1.27 -13.48 -30.13
C GLY A 24 -0.37 -14.67 -30.50
N VAL A 25 0.94 -14.47 -30.44
CA VAL A 25 1.93 -15.47 -30.83
C VAL A 25 2.49 -16.13 -29.58
N VAL A 26 2.33 -17.46 -29.46
CA VAL A 26 3.00 -18.22 -28.39
C VAL A 26 4.50 -18.11 -28.61
N VAL A 27 5.22 -17.59 -27.62
CA VAL A 27 6.68 -17.47 -27.70
C VAL A 27 7.26 -18.86 -27.45
N PRO A 28 8.02 -19.44 -28.39
CA PRO A 28 8.60 -20.76 -28.21
C PRO A 28 9.48 -20.85 -26.97
N ARG A 29 9.43 -21.98 -26.26
CA ARG A 29 10.12 -22.18 -24.98
C ARG A 29 11.62 -21.85 -25.04
N PHE A 30 12.31 -22.26 -26.11
CA PHE A 30 13.74 -22.01 -26.28
C PHE A 30 14.14 -20.52 -26.31
N VAL A 31 13.19 -19.61 -26.61
CA VAL A 31 13.44 -18.16 -26.63
C VAL A 31 13.49 -17.58 -25.21
N TRP A 32 12.64 -18.06 -24.30
CA TRP A 32 12.50 -17.49 -22.96
C TRP A 32 13.05 -18.37 -21.83
N GLU A 33 13.21 -19.69 -22.04
CA GLU A 33 13.80 -20.62 -21.07
C GLU A 33 15.19 -20.18 -20.58
N PRO A 34 16.11 -19.67 -21.43
CA PRO A 34 17.41 -19.19 -20.93
C PRO A 34 17.27 -18.08 -19.90
N LYS A 35 16.29 -17.17 -20.08
CA LYS A 35 16.02 -16.10 -19.11
C LYS A 35 15.38 -16.65 -17.85
N LEU A 36 14.46 -17.61 -17.95
CA LEU A 36 13.89 -18.29 -16.79
C LEU A 36 14.98 -19.04 -15.99
N ASN A 37 15.91 -19.72 -16.66
CA ASN A 37 17.03 -20.39 -16.00
C ASN A 37 17.97 -19.39 -15.33
N SER A 38 18.21 -18.23 -15.94
CA SER A 38 18.94 -17.15 -15.27
C SER A 38 18.23 -16.67 -14.00
N VAL A 39 16.89 -16.62 -13.98
CA VAL A 39 16.12 -16.27 -12.78
C VAL A 39 16.20 -17.39 -11.74
N ARG A 40 16.04 -18.66 -12.13
CA ARG A 40 16.19 -19.83 -11.24
C ARG A 40 17.57 -19.87 -10.59
N ASN A 41 18.63 -19.59 -11.35
CA ASN A 41 20.01 -19.56 -10.83
C ASN A 41 20.25 -18.43 -9.84
N GLN A 42 19.45 -17.36 -9.87
CA GLN A 42 19.51 -16.28 -8.88
C GLN A 42 18.80 -16.66 -7.58
N TYR A 43 17.92 -17.67 -7.60
CA TYR A 43 17.11 -18.11 -6.47
C TYR A 43 17.16 -19.63 -6.33
N PRO A 44 18.32 -20.20 -5.97
CA PRO A 44 18.50 -21.66 -5.90
C PRO A 44 17.58 -22.32 -4.86
N ASP A 45 17.16 -21.58 -3.84
CA ASP A 45 16.26 -22.04 -2.78
C ASP A 45 14.78 -21.99 -3.18
N GLN A 46 14.46 -21.53 -4.39
CA GLN A 46 13.10 -21.40 -4.89
C GLN A 46 12.91 -22.22 -6.15
N ARG A 47 11.79 -22.95 -6.23
CA ARG A 47 11.38 -23.59 -7.47
C ARG A 47 10.45 -22.67 -8.23
N ILE A 48 10.90 -22.19 -9.38
CA ILE A 48 10.15 -21.25 -10.23
C ILE A 48 9.78 -21.97 -11.53
N ASP A 49 8.49 -22.13 -11.79
CA ASP A 49 7.96 -22.74 -13.00
C ASP A 49 7.04 -21.76 -13.76
N VAL A 50 7.20 -21.71 -15.08
CA VAL A 50 6.37 -20.92 -16.00
C VAL A 50 5.97 -21.80 -17.15
N LYS A 51 4.68 -21.94 -17.42
CA LYS A 51 4.22 -22.83 -18.49
C LYS A 51 4.12 -22.14 -19.84
N ARG A 52 3.69 -20.88 -19.88
CA ARG A 52 3.38 -20.22 -21.16
C ARG A 52 3.72 -18.75 -21.17
N VAL A 53 4.29 -18.33 -22.30
CA VAL A 53 4.55 -16.93 -22.66
C VAL A 53 3.90 -16.66 -24.01
N VAL A 54 3.12 -15.58 -24.10
CA VAL A 54 2.43 -15.15 -25.32
C VAL A 54 2.75 -13.69 -25.57
N LEU A 55 3.08 -13.36 -26.81
CA LEU A 55 3.24 -11.99 -27.28
C LEU A 55 2.02 -11.62 -28.11
N ALA A 56 1.16 -10.77 -27.56
CA ALA A 56 0.04 -10.21 -28.30
C ALA A 56 0.54 -9.01 -29.14
N LEU A 57 0.62 -9.20 -30.45
CA LEU A 57 1.09 -8.19 -31.39
C LEU A 57 -0.09 -7.31 -31.82
N SER A 58 -0.15 -6.09 -31.29
CA SER A 58 -1.10 -5.05 -31.70
C SER A 58 -0.42 -3.68 -31.64
N LEU A 59 -1.17 -2.60 -31.91
CA LEU A 59 -0.69 -1.22 -31.68
C LEU A 59 -0.33 -0.95 -30.20
N LYS A 60 -0.88 -1.75 -29.27
CA LYS A 60 -0.52 -1.79 -27.85
C LYS A 60 0.00 -3.19 -27.53
N PRO A 61 1.24 -3.53 -27.91
CA PRO A 61 1.74 -4.88 -27.75
C PRO A 61 1.75 -5.31 -26.29
N GLN A 62 1.42 -6.57 -26.03
CA GLN A 62 1.38 -7.10 -24.67
C GLN A 62 2.23 -8.36 -24.54
N LEU A 63 3.03 -8.42 -23.49
CA LEU A 63 3.67 -9.66 -23.05
C LEU A 63 2.80 -10.27 -21.98
N ILE A 64 2.40 -11.52 -22.20
CA ILE A 64 1.54 -12.28 -21.31
C ILE A 64 2.32 -13.49 -20.81
N ILE A 65 2.47 -13.62 -19.50
CA ILE A 65 3.11 -14.74 -18.83
C ILE A 65 2.04 -15.41 -17.97
N SER A 66 1.79 -16.70 -18.14
CA SER A 66 0.69 -17.38 -17.47
C SER A 66 1.12 -18.68 -16.81
N GLU A 67 0.35 -19.06 -15.79
CA GLU A 67 0.56 -20.27 -14.97
C GLU A 67 1.97 -20.29 -14.40
N ILE A 68 2.25 -19.27 -13.59
CA ILE A 68 3.50 -19.12 -12.85
C ILE A 68 3.31 -19.77 -11.47
N GLU A 69 4.25 -20.62 -11.08
CA GLU A 69 4.29 -21.26 -9.77
C GLU A 69 5.66 -21.02 -9.15
N ILE A 70 5.69 -20.56 -7.90
CA ILE A 70 6.90 -20.31 -7.14
C ILE A 70 6.74 -20.99 -5.79
N ASP A 71 7.56 -21.98 -5.54
CA ASP A 71 7.63 -22.69 -4.27
C ASP A 71 8.91 -22.28 -3.53
N ASP A 72 8.77 -21.82 -2.29
CA ASP A 72 9.85 -21.48 -1.37
C ASP A 72 9.79 -22.42 -0.15
N PRO A 73 10.45 -23.58 -0.21
CA PRO A 73 10.42 -24.58 0.86
C PRO A 73 10.99 -24.03 2.18
N THR A 74 11.96 -23.13 2.10
CA THR A 74 12.63 -22.52 3.26
C THR A 74 11.64 -21.72 4.11
N ARG A 75 10.69 -21.04 3.45
CA ARG A 75 9.65 -20.24 4.10
C ARG A 75 8.32 -20.97 4.23
N LYS A 76 8.21 -22.20 3.70
CA LYS A 76 6.95 -22.93 3.53
C LYS A 76 5.89 -22.07 2.83
N GLU A 77 6.30 -21.31 1.80
CA GLU A 77 5.42 -20.45 1.02
C GLU A 77 5.29 -20.96 -0.42
N ASN A 78 4.07 -21.05 -0.92
CA ASN A 78 3.75 -21.39 -2.31
C ASN A 78 2.95 -20.24 -2.93
N LEU A 79 3.42 -19.72 -4.05
CA LEU A 79 2.76 -18.67 -4.82
C LEU A 79 2.35 -19.23 -6.18
N GLN A 80 1.07 -19.09 -6.47
CA GLN A 80 0.49 -19.39 -7.77
C GLN A 80 -0.02 -18.10 -8.38
N LEU A 81 0.24 -17.93 -9.68
CA LEU A 81 -0.20 -16.77 -10.41
C LEU A 81 -0.71 -17.17 -11.78
N ALA A 82 -2.01 -16.96 -12.00
CA ALA A 82 -2.64 -17.31 -13.26
C ALA A 82 -2.07 -16.49 -14.43
N LEU A 83 -1.85 -15.19 -14.23
CA LEU A 83 -1.43 -14.28 -15.31
C LEU A 83 -0.66 -13.04 -14.82
N ILE A 84 0.41 -12.70 -15.53
CA ILE A 84 0.99 -11.36 -15.62
C ILE A 84 0.82 -10.86 -17.06
N ARG A 85 0.31 -9.63 -17.21
CA ARG A 85 0.21 -8.93 -18.49
C ARG A 85 0.96 -7.61 -18.41
N LEU A 86 1.95 -7.45 -19.27
CA LEU A 86 2.73 -6.23 -19.44
C LEU A 86 2.32 -5.58 -20.76
N GLY A 87 1.61 -4.46 -20.71
CA GLY A 87 1.31 -3.67 -21.90
C GLY A 87 2.40 -2.64 -22.16
N MET A 88 2.88 -2.62 -23.40
CA MET A 88 4.03 -1.83 -23.82
C MET A 88 3.62 -0.75 -24.83
N ASN A 89 4.37 0.35 -24.86
CA ASN A 89 4.26 1.39 -25.87
C ASN A 89 5.36 1.21 -26.93
N ALA A 90 5.01 0.65 -28.08
CA ALA A 90 5.97 0.32 -29.13
C ALA A 90 6.73 1.56 -29.65
N PHE A 91 6.01 2.66 -29.86
CA PHE A 91 6.58 3.88 -30.44
C PHE A 91 7.59 4.53 -29.50
N GLU A 92 7.21 4.73 -28.23
CA GLU A 92 8.14 5.27 -27.23
C GLU A 92 9.27 4.29 -26.95
N SER A 93 9.04 2.98 -27.08
CA SER A 93 10.12 2.00 -26.93
C SER A 93 11.21 2.11 -27.97
N ILE A 94 10.82 2.30 -29.25
CA ILE A 94 11.77 2.51 -30.35
C ILE A 94 12.48 3.85 -30.17
N LYS A 95 11.73 4.92 -29.90
CA LYS A 95 12.25 6.28 -29.75
C LYS A 95 13.29 6.40 -28.62
N GLN A 96 13.03 5.75 -27.48
CA GLN A 96 13.92 5.78 -26.33
C GLN A 96 14.95 4.63 -26.33
N GLY A 97 14.88 3.73 -27.32
CA GLY A 97 15.73 2.55 -27.38
C GLY A 97 15.61 1.64 -26.16
N ARG A 98 14.44 1.58 -25.50
CA ARG A 98 14.16 0.78 -24.29
C ARG A 98 12.69 0.39 -24.22
N ILE A 99 12.38 -0.83 -23.81
CA ILE A 99 10.98 -1.27 -23.65
C ILE A 99 10.24 -0.39 -22.64
N GLN A 100 9.20 0.31 -23.09
CA GLN A 100 8.35 1.16 -22.25
C GLN A 100 7.14 0.37 -21.78
N VAL A 101 7.11 -0.01 -20.51
CA VAL A 101 5.97 -0.69 -19.89
C VAL A 101 5.04 0.38 -19.33
N GLU A 102 3.85 0.49 -19.91
CA GLU A 102 2.83 1.46 -19.50
C GLU A 102 1.71 0.82 -18.68
N SER A 103 1.53 -0.50 -18.75
CA SER A 103 0.51 -1.19 -17.96
C SER A 103 1.00 -2.51 -17.41
N LEU A 104 0.62 -2.80 -16.17
CA LEU A 104 0.81 -4.07 -15.48
C LEU A 104 -0.54 -4.56 -15.00
N SER A 105 -0.92 -5.78 -15.38
CA SER A 105 -2.09 -6.47 -14.82
C SER A 105 -1.67 -7.83 -14.29
N VAL A 106 -2.06 -8.11 -13.06
CA VAL A 106 -1.78 -9.36 -12.35
C VAL A 106 -3.14 -9.98 -11.99
N LYS A 107 -3.33 -11.25 -12.33
CA LYS A 107 -4.61 -11.93 -12.11
C LYS A 107 -4.42 -13.29 -11.47
N GLY A 108 -5.27 -13.60 -10.50
CA GLY A 108 -5.31 -14.89 -9.83
C GLY A 108 -4.02 -15.17 -9.06
N LEU A 109 -3.53 -14.15 -8.35
CA LEU A 109 -2.42 -14.31 -7.40
C LEU A 109 -2.96 -15.04 -6.17
N ALA A 110 -2.47 -16.24 -5.89
CA ALA A 110 -2.81 -17.00 -4.70
C ALA A 110 -1.54 -17.38 -3.97
N VAL A 111 -1.49 -17.12 -2.67
CA VAL A 111 -0.33 -17.46 -1.84
C VAL A 111 -0.78 -18.33 -0.68
N GLN A 112 -0.10 -19.45 -0.48
CA GLN A 112 -0.30 -20.31 0.67
C GLN A 112 0.99 -20.31 1.49
N ALA A 113 0.87 -20.14 2.79
CA ALA A 113 2.01 -20.14 3.70
C ALA A 113 1.68 -20.96 4.96
N GLU A 114 2.71 -21.53 5.56
CA GLU A 114 2.64 -22.11 6.90
C GLU A 114 3.59 -21.36 7.84
N LYS A 115 3.09 -20.88 8.98
CA LYS A 115 3.89 -20.17 10.00
C LYS A 115 3.62 -20.75 11.38
N GLU A 116 4.67 -20.87 12.19
CA GLU A 116 4.61 -21.30 13.60
C GLU A 116 4.79 -20.12 14.56
N ALA A 117 4.22 -18.95 14.22
CA ALA A 117 4.35 -17.71 15.01
C ALA A 117 3.05 -17.40 15.77
N ASP A 118 3.13 -16.66 16.87
CA ASP A 118 1.94 -16.15 17.58
C ASP A 118 1.27 -15.07 16.73
N CYS A 119 0.29 -15.49 15.93
CA CYS A 119 -0.48 -14.65 15.04
C CYS A 119 -1.90 -14.43 15.60
N THR A 120 -2.05 -14.39 16.92
CA THR A 120 -3.34 -14.25 17.63
C THR A 120 -4.19 -13.07 17.18
N GLN A 121 -3.60 -12.04 16.59
CA GLN A 121 -4.29 -10.87 16.04
C GLN A 121 -3.97 -10.64 14.56
N ILE A 122 -4.82 -9.85 13.90
CA ILE A 122 -4.57 -9.38 12.54
C ILE A 122 -3.34 -8.45 12.56
N ASN A 123 -2.17 -8.99 12.22
CA ASN A 123 -0.92 -8.24 12.09
C ASN A 123 -0.32 -8.45 10.67
N LEU A 124 0.25 -7.38 10.11
CA LEU A 124 1.01 -7.41 8.85
C LEU A 124 2.19 -8.39 8.90
N ASP A 125 2.79 -8.62 10.06
CA ASP A 125 3.88 -9.60 10.24
C ASP A 125 3.46 -11.05 9.91
N CYS A 126 2.16 -11.32 10.02
CA CYS A 126 1.57 -12.61 9.69
C CYS A 126 1.26 -12.78 8.20
N THR A 127 1.41 -11.74 7.38
CA THR A 127 1.22 -11.84 5.93
C THR A 127 2.38 -12.57 5.25
N PRO A 128 2.17 -13.25 4.09
CA PRO A 128 3.25 -13.89 3.35
C PRO A 128 4.26 -12.88 2.81
N VAL A 129 5.54 -13.24 2.84
CA VAL A 129 6.63 -12.32 2.46
C VAL A 129 7.01 -12.45 0.99
N LEU A 130 6.82 -13.63 0.38
CA LEU A 130 7.24 -13.92 -0.99
C LEU A 130 6.71 -12.93 -2.03
N PRO A 131 5.42 -12.53 -2.04
CA PRO A 131 4.92 -11.55 -3.02
C PRO A 131 5.64 -10.20 -2.93
N VAL A 132 5.87 -9.71 -1.72
CA VAL A 132 6.55 -8.43 -1.45
C VAL A 132 8.00 -8.52 -1.88
N ALA A 133 8.68 -9.62 -1.52
CA ALA A 133 10.07 -9.86 -1.90
C ALA A 133 10.22 -9.92 -3.44
N LEU A 134 9.31 -10.57 -4.15
CA LEU A 134 9.33 -10.63 -5.62
C LEU A 134 9.11 -9.26 -6.26
N ALA A 135 8.15 -8.47 -5.74
CA ALA A 135 7.92 -7.11 -6.24
C ALA A 135 9.15 -6.21 -6.03
N ALA A 136 9.77 -6.26 -4.84
CA ALA A 136 10.98 -5.51 -4.54
C ALA A 136 12.16 -5.91 -5.44
N ARG A 137 12.36 -7.21 -5.68
CA ARG A 137 13.39 -7.73 -6.59
C ARG A 137 13.14 -7.30 -8.03
N ALA A 138 11.89 -7.40 -8.50
CA ALA A 138 11.51 -6.95 -9.83
C ALA A 138 11.80 -5.45 -10.02
N TRP A 139 11.48 -4.64 -9.01
CA TRP A 139 11.82 -3.22 -9.01
C TRP A 139 13.33 -2.97 -9.10
N GLN A 140 14.14 -3.63 -8.26
CA GLN A 140 15.60 -3.53 -8.31
C GLN A 140 16.17 -3.90 -9.68
N SER A 141 15.61 -4.91 -10.35
CA SER A 141 16.06 -5.34 -11.68
C SER A 141 15.88 -4.27 -12.78
N THR A 142 15.06 -3.25 -12.54
CA THR A 142 14.89 -2.11 -13.45
C THR A 142 15.92 -1.01 -13.22
N GLN A 143 16.62 -1.01 -12.08
CA GLN A 143 17.61 -0.01 -11.69
C GLN A 143 19.03 -0.45 -12.07
N VAL A 144 19.39 -0.35 -13.36
CA VAL A 144 20.74 -0.70 -13.85
C VAL A 144 21.49 0.53 -14.38
N ALA A 145 22.79 0.59 -14.12
CA ALA A 145 23.64 1.74 -14.47
C ALA A 145 23.73 2.01 -15.99
N ASN A 146 23.71 0.94 -16.81
CA ASN A 146 23.75 1.02 -18.27
C ASN A 146 22.58 0.23 -18.89
N PRO A 147 21.37 0.81 -18.95
CA PRO A 147 20.19 0.10 -19.43
C PRO A 147 20.23 -0.06 -20.95
N GLY A 148 20.22 -1.31 -21.42
CA GLY A 148 20.08 -1.66 -22.83
C GLY A 148 18.61 -1.72 -23.27
N PHE A 149 18.36 -2.06 -24.55
CA PHE A 149 17.01 -2.11 -25.11
C PHE A 149 16.04 -3.04 -24.35
N PHE A 150 16.56 -4.17 -23.88
CA PHE A 150 15.78 -5.16 -23.12
C PHE A 150 15.63 -4.83 -21.64
N THR A 151 16.21 -3.73 -21.15
CA THR A 151 15.92 -3.23 -19.81
C THR A 151 14.62 -2.42 -19.87
N PRO A 152 13.54 -2.87 -19.21
CA PRO A 152 12.28 -2.16 -19.25
C PRO A 152 12.38 -0.85 -18.46
N ASN A 153 11.82 0.21 -19.04
CA ASN A 153 11.50 1.43 -18.32
C ASN A 153 10.04 1.33 -17.85
N LEU A 154 9.83 1.40 -16.54
CA LEU A 154 8.49 1.41 -15.95
C LEU A 154 7.95 2.84 -15.99
N ASN A 155 7.06 3.11 -16.96
CA ASN A 155 6.28 4.34 -17.03
C ASN A 155 4.80 4.00 -16.82
N LEU A 156 4.50 3.37 -15.68
CA LEU A 156 3.21 2.76 -15.40
C LEU A 156 2.11 3.82 -15.36
N LYS A 157 1.23 3.76 -16.36
CA LYS A 157 -0.04 4.48 -16.43
C LYS A 157 -1.19 3.64 -15.92
N LYS A 158 -1.01 2.32 -15.80
CA LYS A 158 -2.07 1.42 -15.35
C LYS A 158 -1.50 0.27 -14.54
N LEU A 159 -2.05 0.04 -13.35
CA LEU A 159 -1.78 -1.12 -12.51
C LEU A 159 -3.11 -1.74 -12.12
N GLU A 160 -3.29 -3.03 -12.43
CA GLU A 160 -4.47 -3.80 -12.03
C GLU A 160 -4.03 -5.09 -11.33
N LEU A 161 -4.63 -5.35 -10.17
CA LEU A 161 -4.53 -6.61 -9.46
C LEU A 161 -5.95 -7.14 -9.27
N GLU A 162 -6.25 -8.25 -9.92
CA GLU A 162 -7.54 -8.92 -9.87
C GLU A 162 -7.42 -10.23 -9.08
N GLN A 163 -8.28 -10.41 -8.08
CA GLN A 163 -8.40 -11.67 -7.35
C GLN A 163 -7.05 -12.13 -6.78
N ALA A 164 -6.42 -11.24 -6.00
CA ALA A 164 -5.24 -11.62 -5.24
C ALA A 164 -5.66 -12.07 -3.85
N GLN A 165 -5.15 -13.21 -3.41
CA GLN A 165 -5.47 -13.76 -2.12
C GLN A 165 -4.27 -14.43 -1.48
N PHE A 166 -4.27 -14.49 -0.17
CA PHE A 166 -3.35 -15.30 0.59
C PHE A 166 -4.06 -16.06 1.70
N THR A 167 -3.44 -17.17 2.09
CA THR A 167 -3.82 -17.96 3.25
C THR A 167 -2.55 -18.35 3.99
N VAL A 168 -2.51 -18.06 5.28
CA VAL A 168 -1.44 -18.45 6.20
C VAL A 168 -2.04 -19.37 7.24
N ARG A 169 -1.53 -20.59 7.32
CA ARG A 169 -1.93 -21.57 8.33
C ARG A 169 -0.94 -21.55 9.47
N ASN A 170 -1.46 -21.33 10.67
CA ASN A 170 -0.74 -21.47 11.91
C ASN A 170 -1.18 -22.76 12.61
N THR A 171 -0.40 -23.81 12.40
CA THR A 171 -0.70 -25.14 12.93
C THR A 171 -0.61 -25.20 14.45
N ALA A 172 0.31 -24.44 15.06
CA ALA A 172 0.50 -24.41 16.50
C ALA A 172 -0.73 -23.80 17.22
N ALA A 173 -1.27 -22.71 16.69
CA ALA A 173 -2.44 -22.02 17.27
C ALA A 173 -3.79 -22.48 16.68
N GLN A 174 -3.81 -23.49 15.79
CA GLN A 174 -5.01 -23.93 15.05
C GLN A 174 -5.75 -22.78 14.34
N GLN A 175 -4.99 -21.89 13.72
CA GLN A 175 -5.48 -20.62 13.20
C GLN A 175 -5.20 -20.50 11.70
N GLU A 176 -6.12 -19.83 10.99
CA GLU A 176 -5.97 -19.49 9.59
C GLU A 176 -6.14 -17.99 9.40
N ILE A 177 -5.13 -17.33 8.82
CA ILE A 177 -5.20 -15.94 8.40
C ILE A 177 -5.39 -15.93 6.90
N ASN A 178 -6.37 -15.19 6.41
CA ASN A 178 -6.61 -15.02 5.00
C ASN A 178 -6.68 -13.54 4.64
N GLY A 179 -6.22 -13.20 3.44
CA GLY A 179 -6.44 -11.88 2.89
C GLY A 179 -6.86 -11.99 1.44
N LYS A 180 -7.73 -11.09 1.00
CA LYS A 180 -8.22 -11.03 -0.37
C LYS A 180 -8.28 -9.58 -0.83
N ILE A 181 -7.44 -9.23 -1.78
CA ILE A 181 -7.58 -8.01 -2.56
C ILE A 181 -8.58 -8.32 -3.67
N GLU A 182 -9.80 -7.80 -3.50
CA GLU A 182 -10.90 -8.00 -4.44
C GLU A 182 -10.63 -7.26 -5.75
N GLN A 183 -10.11 -6.04 -5.61
CA GLN A 183 -9.69 -5.20 -6.71
C GLN A 183 -8.60 -4.25 -6.21
N LEU A 184 -7.50 -4.13 -6.94
CA LEU A 184 -6.66 -2.95 -6.89
C LEU A 184 -6.51 -2.44 -8.33
N LYS A 185 -6.95 -1.22 -8.57
CA LYS A 185 -6.90 -0.58 -9.88
C LYS A 185 -6.37 0.83 -9.71
N PHE A 186 -5.26 1.10 -10.35
CA PHE A 186 -4.68 2.42 -10.51
C PHE A 186 -4.58 2.73 -12.00
N GLN A 187 -5.04 3.90 -12.40
CA GLN A 187 -5.02 4.33 -13.79
C GLN A 187 -4.74 5.83 -13.88
N LEU A 188 -3.77 6.21 -14.71
CA LEU A 188 -3.44 7.55 -15.16
C LEU A 188 -3.71 7.60 -16.66
N GLY A 189 -4.91 8.03 -17.02
CA GLY A 189 -5.36 8.26 -18.38
C GLY A 189 -4.97 9.63 -18.91
N SER A 190 -5.22 9.84 -20.20
CA SER A 190 -5.08 11.14 -20.87
C SER A 190 -6.25 12.09 -20.62
N ASN A 191 -7.32 11.62 -19.96
CA ASN A 191 -8.50 12.39 -19.60
C ASN A 191 -8.90 12.08 -18.14
N SER A 192 -9.62 13.01 -17.50
CA SER A 192 -9.97 12.92 -16.07
C SER A 192 -10.95 11.78 -15.74
N THR A 193 -11.72 11.30 -16.72
CA THR A 193 -12.71 10.23 -16.53
C THR A 193 -12.09 8.83 -16.44
N GLU A 194 -10.89 8.65 -16.98
CA GLU A 194 -10.14 7.39 -16.90
C GLU A 194 -9.30 7.28 -15.62
N ASN A 195 -9.05 8.42 -14.97
CA ASN A 195 -8.20 8.54 -13.81
C ASN A 195 -8.89 8.05 -12.54
N GLN A 196 -8.46 6.91 -12.05
CA GLN A 196 -9.01 6.34 -10.82
C GLN A 196 -7.98 5.51 -10.07
N PHE A 197 -8.12 5.55 -8.75
CA PHE A 197 -7.58 4.58 -7.82
C PHE A 197 -8.74 3.91 -7.11
N ASN A 198 -8.75 2.58 -7.10
CA ASN A 198 -9.68 1.78 -6.31
C ASN A 198 -8.91 0.65 -5.65
N LEU A 199 -9.17 0.42 -4.37
CA LEU A 199 -8.69 -0.72 -3.60
C LEU A 199 -9.87 -1.30 -2.82
N GLY A 200 -10.04 -2.61 -2.86
CA GLY A 200 -10.89 -3.35 -1.94
C GLY A 200 -10.09 -4.49 -1.36
N TRP A 201 -9.91 -4.50 -0.05
CA TRP A 201 -9.12 -5.48 0.67
C TRP A 201 -9.91 -6.04 1.86
N ARG A 202 -10.03 -7.35 1.91
CA ARG A 202 -10.55 -8.08 3.07
C ARG A 202 -9.42 -8.83 3.74
N LEU A 203 -9.36 -8.76 5.05
CA LEU A 203 -8.41 -9.46 5.90
C LEU A 203 -9.19 -10.22 6.97
N GLY A 204 -8.94 -11.50 7.11
CA GLY A 204 -9.68 -12.38 7.99
C GLY A 204 -8.76 -13.23 8.85
N ILE A 205 -9.21 -13.52 10.05
CA ILE A 205 -8.56 -14.40 11.00
C ILE A 205 -9.61 -15.38 11.52
N LYS A 206 -9.31 -16.67 11.37
CA LYS A 206 -10.19 -17.75 11.78
C LYS A 206 -9.48 -18.62 12.80
N THR A 207 -10.09 -18.76 13.95
CA THR A 207 -9.69 -19.69 15.02
C THR A 207 -10.85 -20.65 15.28
N PRO A 208 -10.71 -21.66 16.16
CA PRO A 208 -11.83 -22.50 16.56
C PRO A 208 -12.97 -21.73 17.24
N GLN A 209 -12.66 -20.59 17.88
CA GLN A 209 -13.60 -19.79 18.67
C GLN A 209 -14.13 -18.56 17.92
N GLU A 210 -13.35 -17.99 17.01
CA GLU A 210 -13.63 -16.69 16.38
C GLU A 210 -13.42 -16.72 14.87
N ASN A 211 -14.14 -15.86 14.17
CA ASN A 211 -13.99 -15.63 12.74
C ASN A 211 -14.12 -14.14 12.45
N ASN A 212 -13.03 -13.43 12.74
CA ASN A 212 -13.01 -11.98 12.65
C ASN A 212 -12.58 -11.58 11.23
N GLN A 213 -13.23 -10.56 10.67
CA GLN A 213 -12.93 -10.03 9.36
C GLN A 213 -12.89 -8.52 9.39
N LEU A 214 -11.90 -7.93 8.75
CA LEU A 214 -11.75 -6.52 8.51
C LEU A 214 -11.82 -6.26 7.01
N TYR A 215 -12.62 -5.30 6.60
CA TYR A 215 -12.71 -4.82 5.24
C TYR A 215 -12.22 -3.37 5.16
N LEU A 216 -11.44 -3.09 4.13
CA LEU A 216 -10.94 -1.77 3.79
C LEU A 216 -11.21 -1.51 2.31
N ALA A 217 -11.93 -0.43 2.02
CA ALA A 217 -12.13 0.08 0.69
C ALA A 217 -11.48 1.46 0.56
N MET A 218 -10.84 1.74 -0.58
CA MET A 218 -10.34 3.06 -0.91
C MET A 218 -10.74 3.41 -2.34
N ASN A 219 -11.14 4.65 -2.55
CA ASN A 219 -11.39 5.19 -3.88
C ASN A 219 -10.86 6.62 -3.99
N ALA A 220 -10.26 6.96 -5.12
CA ALA A 220 -9.84 8.33 -5.42
C ALA A 220 -9.82 8.58 -6.93
N GLN A 221 -9.89 9.85 -7.32
CA GLN A 221 -9.50 10.29 -8.65
C GLN A 221 -7.99 10.49 -8.68
N THR A 222 -7.32 10.00 -9.70
CA THR A 222 -5.85 10.13 -9.81
C THR A 222 -5.45 11.29 -10.74
N GLU A 223 -4.28 11.84 -10.55
CA GLU A 223 -3.68 12.79 -11.48
C GLU A 223 -2.15 12.67 -11.40
N ALA A 224 -1.49 12.84 -12.55
CA ALA A 224 -0.04 12.92 -12.57
C ALA A 224 0.38 14.34 -12.17
N GLY A 225 1.14 14.47 -11.08
CA GLY A 225 1.73 15.73 -10.66
C GLY A 225 3.10 15.98 -11.30
N ALA A 226 3.75 17.07 -10.90
CA ALA A 226 5.12 17.35 -11.33
C ALA A 226 6.12 16.40 -10.65
N MET A 227 7.22 16.05 -11.32
CA MET A 227 8.37 15.38 -10.68
C MET A 227 8.04 14.05 -9.94
N ARG A 228 7.50 13.04 -10.64
CA ARG A 228 7.16 11.71 -10.08
C ARG A 228 6.16 11.76 -8.92
N GLU A 229 5.23 12.70 -9.01
CA GLU A 229 4.15 12.87 -8.06
C GLU A 229 2.87 12.20 -8.57
N ILE A 230 2.17 11.52 -7.68
CA ILE A 230 0.83 10.98 -7.90
C ILE A 230 -0.10 11.75 -6.98
N ILE A 231 -1.10 12.39 -7.56
CA ILE A 231 -2.13 13.12 -6.83
C ILE A 231 -3.37 12.23 -6.75
N LEU A 232 -3.93 12.09 -5.56
CA LEU A 232 -5.23 11.48 -5.28
C LEU A 232 -6.19 12.60 -4.86
N LYS A 233 -7.25 12.82 -5.63
CA LYS A 233 -8.32 13.78 -5.32
C LYS A 233 -9.56 13.05 -4.85
N LYS A 234 -10.30 13.65 -3.92
CA LYS A 234 -11.53 13.07 -3.34
C LYS A 234 -11.29 11.62 -2.88
N LEU A 235 -10.18 11.42 -2.18
CA LEU A 235 -9.85 10.14 -1.58
C LEU A 235 -10.89 9.85 -0.50
N LYS A 236 -11.52 8.69 -0.59
CA LYS A 236 -12.37 8.12 0.44
C LYS A 236 -11.82 6.77 0.82
N ILE A 237 -11.79 6.51 2.12
CA ILE A 237 -11.41 5.25 2.73
C ILE A 237 -12.58 4.85 3.61
N ASP A 238 -13.06 3.63 3.47
CA ASP A 238 -14.07 3.05 4.33
C ASP A 238 -13.47 1.81 5.00
N LEU A 239 -13.74 1.64 6.29
CA LEU A 239 -13.31 0.53 7.11
C LEU A 239 -14.52 -0.05 7.83
N ASP A 240 -14.65 -1.37 7.80
CA ASP A 240 -15.75 -2.08 8.46
C ASP A 240 -15.28 -3.47 8.89
N GLY A 241 -15.58 -3.87 10.12
CA GLY A 241 -15.38 -5.24 10.58
C GLY A 241 -14.81 -5.37 11.98
N GLN A 242 -14.29 -6.55 12.31
CA GLN A 242 -13.80 -6.90 13.62
C GLN A 242 -12.28 -6.77 13.72
N TRP A 243 -11.83 -5.93 14.65
CA TRP A 243 -10.41 -5.70 14.95
C TRP A 243 -10.21 -5.68 16.48
N ASN A 244 -9.17 -6.38 16.94
CA ASN A 244 -8.85 -6.58 18.36
C ASN A 244 -10.06 -7.06 19.20
N GLY A 245 -10.91 -7.92 18.64
CA GLY A 245 -12.07 -8.49 19.32
C GLY A 245 -13.33 -7.61 19.33
N PHE A 246 -13.28 -6.41 18.74
CA PHE A 246 -14.40 -5.47 18.74
C PHE A 246 -14.88 -5.14 17.32
N PRO A 247 -16.18 -4.86 17.11
CA PRO A 247 -16.70 -4.39 15.83
C PRO A 247 -16.44 -2.90 15.63
N TRP A 248 -15.82 -2.53 14.51
CA TRP A 248 -15.44 -1.18 14.16
C TRP A 248 -15.99 -0.78 12.79
N THR A 249 -16.50 0.44 12.72
CA THR A 249 -16.77 1.15 11.47
C THR A 249 -15.91 2.42 11.45
N GLY A 250 -15.30 2.73 10.30
CA GLY A 250 -14.52 3.94 10.14
C GLY A 250 -14.58 4.49 8.72
N SER A 251 -14.28 5.78 8.59
CA SER A 251 -14.12 6.44 7.31
C SER A 251 -12.99 7.46 7.37
N ALA A 252 -12.33 7.69 6.25
CA ALA A 252 -11.46 8.83 6.05
C ALA A 252 -11.73 9.45 4.69
N GLU A 253 -11.87 10.77 4.65
CA GLU A 253 -12.07 11.56 3.44
C GLU A 253 -10.97 12.62 3.34
N GLN A 254 -10.51 12.85 2.12
CA GLN A 254 -9.47 13.83 1.84
C GLN A 254 -9.66 14.42 0.45
N ASP A 255 -9.65 15.75 0.34
CA ASP A 255 -9.89 16.42 -0.93
C ASP A 255 -8.71 16.28 -1.90
N PHE A 256 -7.49 16.34 -1.36
CA PHE A 256 -6.25 16.30 -2.11
C PHE A 256 -5.16 15.60 -1.31
N LEU A 257 -4.46 14.64 -1.92
CA LEU A 257 -3.25 14.00 -1.41
C LEU A 257 -2.21 13.89 -2.53
N ALA A 258 -1.07 14.56 -2.38
CA ALA A 258 0.09 14.37 -3.23
C ALA A 258 1.06 13.37 -2.59
N LEU A 259 1.39 12.32 -3.36
CA LEU A 259 2.38 11.31 -3.03
C LEU A 259 3.59 11.53 -3.94
N ARG A 260 4.73 11.91 -3.37
CA ARG A 260 5.97 12.12 -4.14
C ARG A 260 7.04 11.15 -3.68
N ILE A 261 7.56 10.36 -4.61
CA ILE A 261 8.71 9.49 -4.35
C ILE A 261 9.98 10.31 -4.56
N LEU A 262 10.73 10.52 -3.48
CA LEU A 262 12.01 11.21 -3.49
C LEU A 262 13.14 10.19 -3.29
N GLN A 263 14.24 10.37 -4.01
CA GLN A 263 15.50 9.68 -3.73
C GLN A 263 16.38 10.65 -2.92
N ALA A 264 17.04 10.13 -1.89
CA ALA A 264 18.07 10.90 -1.20
C ALA A 264 19.19 11.31 -2.20
N ASN A 265 19.86 12.42 -1.88
CA ASN A 265 20.81 13.18 -2.71
C ASN A 265 21.55 12.35 -3.78
N ASN A 266 21.53 12.82 -5.03
CA ASN A 266 22.26 12.24 -6.17
C ASN A 266 21.96 10.76 -6.50
N GLY A 267 20.86 10.20 -5.98
CA GLY A 267 20.47 8.81 -6.22
C GLY A 267 21.10 7.82 -5.23
N GLU A 268 21.78 8.32 -4.18
CA GLU A 268 22.29 7.50 -3.08
C GLU A 268 21.36 7.63 -1.86
N GLY A 269 20.89 6.48 -1.37
CA GLY A 269 20.05 6.37 -0.16
C GLY A 269 18.67 5.75 -0.42
N ALA A 270 17.99 5.38 0.66
CA ALA A 270 16.67 4.75 0.59
C ALA A 270 15.64 5.76 0.05
N PRO A 271 14.76 5.34 -0.88
CA PRO A 271 13.67 6.19 -1.32
C PRO A 271 12.71 6.44 -0.15
N PHE A 272 12.20 7.67 -0.06
CA PHE A 272 11.15 8.03 0.89
C PHE A 272 9.96 8.63 0.14
N ILE A 273 8.78 8.50 0.74
CA ILE A 273 7.53 9.03 0.22
C ILE A 273 7.23 10.30 0.99
N LYS A 274 7.11 11.42 0.29
CA LYS A 274 6.58 12.66 0.85
C LYS A 274 5.09 12.71 0.60
N LEU A 275 4.33 13.04 1.64
CA LEU A 275 2.89 13.21 1.62
C LEU A 275 2.58 14.68 1.89
N ASN A 276 1.70 15.26 1.09
CA ASN A 276 1.12 16.57 1.35
C ASN A 276 -0.38 16.48 1.04
N GLY A 277 -1.22 16.98 1.93
CA GLY A 277 -2.65 16.82 1.81
C GLY A 277 -3.47 17.96 2.37
N ASP A 278 -4.68 18.11 1.83
CA ASP A 278 -5.67 19.10 2.25
C ASP A 278 -6.98 18.44 2.70
N ASN A 279 -7.62 19.05 3.70
CA ASN A 279 -8.94 18.72 4.24
C ASN A 279 -9.10 17.24 4.57
N LEU A 280 -8.21 16.70 5.40
CA LEU A 280 -8.37 15.36 5.96
C LEU A 280 -9.50 15.37 6.98
N ARG A 281 -10.38 14.39 6.91
CA ARG A 281 -11.40 14.09 7.91
C ARG A 281 -11.40 12.60 8.14
N THR A 282 -11.29 12.17 9.38
CA THR A 282 -11.38 10.77 9.77
C THR A 282 -12.44 10.63 10.84
N TYR A 283 -13.13 9.50 10.80
CA TYR A 283 -14.10 9.10 11.80
C TYR A 283 -13.93 7.61 12.07
N ILE A 284 -13.95 7.21 13.32
CA ILE A 284 -13.94 5.81 13.73
C ILE A 284 -14.99 5.60 14.80
N ARG A 285 -15.54 4.39 14.92
CA ARG A 285 -16.56 4.04 15.91
C ARG A 285 -16.54 2.56 16.21
N ARG A 286 -16.69 2.21 17.49
CA ARG A 286 -16.98 0.85 17.94
C ARG A 286 -18.48 0.63 17.95
N ASP A 287 -18.97 -0.34 17.18
CA ASP A 287 -20.40 -0.49 16.91
C ASP A 287 -21.20 -1.12 18.06
N ASP A 288 -20.53 -1.82 18.98
CA ASP A 288 -21.16 -2.42 20.16
C ASP A 288 -21.38 -1.40 21.30
N LEU A 289 -20.55 -0.35 21.36
CA LEU A 289 -20.54 0.67 22.40
C LEU A 289 -20.25 2.07 21.81
N PRO A 290 -21.08 2.53 20.84
CA PRO A 290 -20.78 3.72 20.03
C PRO A 290 -20.80 5.04 20.82
N GLU A 291 -21.59 5.12 21.88
CA GLU A 291 -21.75 6.33 22.70
C GLU A 291 -20.44 6.73 23.41
N THR A 292 -19.60 5.73 23.73
CA THR A 292 -18.36 5.90 24.49
C THR A 292 -17.10 5.73 23.64
N HIS A 293 -17.23 5.25 22.39
CA HIS A 293 -16.10 4.86 21.53
C HIS A 293 -16.36 5.28 20.06
N GLN A 294 -16.43 6.59 19.80
CA GLN A 294 -16.47 7.17 18.44
C GLN A 294 -15.15 7.85 18.02
N ALA A 295 -15.05 9.15 17.77
CA ALA A 295 -13.87 9.99 17.41
C ALA A 295 -13.95 10.47 15.99
N ALA A 296 -13.80 11.78 15.88
CA ALA A 296 -13.49 12.46 14.66
C ALA A 296 -12.16 13.17 14.82
N PHE A 297 -11.35 13.10 13.78
CA PHE A 297 -10.17 13.93 13.63
C PHE A 297 -10.27 14.64 12.29
N SER A 298 -9.85 15.90 12.24
CA SER A 298 -9.72 16.61 10.97
C SER A 298 -8.44 17.42 10.95
N ALA A 299 -7.94 17.72 9.75
CA ALA A 299 -6.84 18.65 9.54
C ALA A 299 -7.08 19.42 8.24
N GLN A 300 -6.91 20.74 8.29
CA GLN A 300 -7.03 21.55 7.08
C GLN A 300 -5.89 21.23 6.11
N GLN A 301 -4.67 21.10 6.61
CA GLN A 301 -3.51 20.71 5.81
C GLN A 301 -2.60 19.79 6.61
N PHE A 302 -1.90 18.90 5.93
CA PHE A 302 -0.83 18.13 6.54
C PHE A 302 0.30 17.89 5.55
N GLU A 303 1.52 17.80 6.08
CA GLU A 303 2.70 17.44 5.32
C GLU A 303 3.55 16.49 6.16
N GLY A 304 4.08 15.46 5.55
CA GLY A 304 5.02 14.56 6.20
C GLY A 304 5.59 13.53 5.26
N GLY A 305 6.08 12.42 5.82
CA GLY A 305 6.69 11.38 4.98
C GLY A 305 6.95 10.05 5.66
N LEU A 306 7.29 9.07 4.81
CA LEU A 306 7.61 7.70 5.17
C LEU A 306 8.93 7.24 4.52
N PRO A 307 9.77 6.42 5.18
CA PRO A 307 9.63 5.99 6.58
C PRO A 307 10.03 7.11 7.55
N ALA A 308 9.40 7.15 8.73
CA ALA A 308 9.69 8.05 9.87
C ALA A 308 10.31 9.41 9.46
N GLN A 309 9.50 10.29 8.88
CA GLN A 309 9.89 11.68 8.58
C GLN A 309 9.16 12.63 9.53
N ASP A 310 9.57 13.88 9.54
CA ASP A 310 8.84 14.93 10.25
C ASP A 310 7.43 15.06 9.69
N TRP A 311 6.48 15.38 10.57
CA TRP A 311 5.09 15.65 10.20
C TRP A 311 4.68 17.03 10.69
N SER A 312 3.84 17.71 9.92
CA SER A 312 3.17 18.92 10.33
C SER A 312 1.68 18.81 9.97
N MET A 313 0.83 19.34 10.83
CA MET A 313 -0.61 19.47 10.57
C MET A 313 -1.03 20.88 10.95
N ASN A 314 -1.78 21.51 10.06
CA ASN A 314 -2.36 22.83 10.29
C ASN A 314 -3.84 22.72 10.59
N LYS A 315 -4.30 23.45 11.62
CA LYS A 315 -5.70 23.49 12.06
C LYS A 315 -6.28 22.08 12.19
N ALA A 316 -5.54 21.22 12.86
CA ALA A 316 -6.01 19.92 13.25
C ALA A 316 -7.04 20.07 14.36
N GLU A 317 -8.08 19.24 14.36
CA GLU A 317 -9.11 19.22 15.38
C GLU A 317 -9.35 17.79 15.81
N TRP A 318 -9.27 17.54 17.12
CA TRP A 318 -9.74 16.31 17.72
C TRP A 318 -11.11 16.56 18.34
N THR A 319 -12.08 15.71 18.02
CA THR A 319 -13.37 15.67 18.70
C THR A 319 -13.50 14.32 19.41
N TYR A 320 -13.45 14.32 20.75
CA TYR A 320 -13.61 13.11 21.56
C TYR A 320 -15.07 12.92 22.03
N THR A 321 -15.67 11.82 21.58
CA THR A 321 -16.40 10.69 22.24
C THR A 321 -16.96 10.66 23.67
N HIS A 322 -17.44 11.73 24.30
CA HIS A 322 -18.45 11.61 25.37
C HIS A 322 -19.09 12.97 25.64
N GLU A 323 -20.21 13.00 26.37
CA GLU A 323 -20.95 14.19 26.83
C GLU A 323 -20.10 15.32 27.47
N ASP A 324 -18.82 15.07 27.82
CA ASP A 324 -17.93 16.05 28.47
C ASP A 324 -16.62 16.36 27.71
N ALA A 325 -16.39 15.75 26.54
CA ALA A 325 -15.12 15.92 25.83
C ALA A 325 -15.19 17.10 24.85
N GLN A 326 -14.33 18.09 25.10
CA GLN A 326 -14.30 19.34 24.35
C GLN A 326 -13.48 19.18 23.07
N ALA A 327 -14.07 19.54 21.93
CA ALA A 327 -13.33 19.70 20.69
C ALA A 327 -12.36 20.89 20.82
N TRP A 328 -11.14 20.72 20.34
CA TRP A 328 -10.17 21.81 20.31
C TRP A 328 -9.29 21.72 19.06
N THR A 329 -8.91 22.89 18.57
CA THR A 329 -8.11 23.05 17.35
C THR A 329 -6.66 23.37 17.71
N PHE A 330 -5.72 22.83 16.94
CA PHE A 330 -4.28 23.01 17.14
C PHE A 330 -3.49 22.82 15.86
N ASN A 331 -2.26 23.32 15.88
CA ASN A 331 -1.21 22.96 14.96
C ASN A 331 -0.34 21.89 15.59
N MET A 332 0.08 20.92 14.78
CA MET A 332 0.94 19.82 15.20
C MET A 332 2.25 19.89 14.44
N ASN A 333 3.38 19.73 15.13
CA ASN A 333 4.67 19.43 14.51
C ASN A 333 5.27 18.21 15.19
N TYR A 334 5.69 17.23 14.42
CA TYR A 334 6.39 16.05 14.90
C TYR A 334 7.78 16.01 14.27
N THR A 335 8.80 15.97 15.11
CA THR A 335 10.21 15.86 14.72
C THR A 335 10.65 14.41 14.90
N ALA A 336 10.81 13.69 13.81
CA ALA A 336 11.08 12.26 13.84
C ALA A 336 12.45 11.91 14.44
N SER A 337 13.46 12.76 14.21
CA SER A 337 14.82 12.55 14.75
C SER A 337 14.88 12.65 16.27
N GLU A 338 13.94 13.36 16.88
CA GLU A 338 13.87 13.61 18.32
C GLU A 338 12.70 12.90 18.99
N SER A 339 11.87 12.17 18.21
CA SER A 339 10.62 11.56 18.68
C SER A 339 9.71 12.53 19.44
N LEU A 340 9.73 13.81 19.02
CA LEU A 340 9.12 14.92 19.74
C LEU A 340 7.90 15.43 18.99
N LEU A 341 6.79 15.58 19.70
CA LEU A 341 5.50 16.06 19.22
C LEU A 341 5.14 17.37 19.91
N GLU A 342 5.02 18.44 19.13
CA GLU A 342 4.56 19.76 19.56
C GLU A 342 3.11 19.96 19.14
N LEU A 343 2.29 20.42 20.09
CA LEU A 343 0.89 20.79 19.90
C LEU A 343 0.73 22.24 20.29
N GLN A 344 0.40 23.09 19.31
CA GLN A 344 0.18 24.52 19.51
C GLN A 344 -1.32 24.82 19.32
N PRO A 345 -2.05 25.14 20.40
CA PRO A 345 -3.47 25.48 20.34
C PRO A 345 -3.72 26.61 19.36
N GLU A 346 -4.76 26.45 18.55
CA GLU A 346 -5.24 27.49 17.66
C GLU A 346 -6.62 27.92 18.13
N THR A 347 -6.75 29.17 18.57
CA THR A 347 -8.04 29.71 18.97
C THR A 347 -8.83 30.02 17.71
N ILE A 348 -9.69 29.11 17.26
CA ILE A 348 -10.64 29.42 16.20
C ILE A 348 -11.77 30.25 16.81
N GLN A 349 -12.04 31.41 16.21
CA GLN A 349 -13.20 32.21 16.54
C GLN A 349 -14.48 31.38 16.26
N GLY A 350 -15.13 30.86 17.32
CA GLY A 350 -16.29 29.98 17.23
C GLY A 350 -16.09 28.52 17.67
N SER A 351 -14.88 28.11 18.11
CA SER A 351 -14.69 26.80 18.73
C SER A 351 -15.27 26.76 20.14
N GLU A 352 -16.06 25.75 20.48
CA GLU A 352 -16.74 25.60 21.77
C GLU A 352 -15.85 25.04 22.90
N GLY A 353 -14.58 24.71 22.62
CA GLY A 353 -13.65 24.15 23.62
C GLY A 353 -12.86 25.19 24.43
N ILE A 354 -12.49 24.82 25.67
CA ILE A 354 -11.47 25.55 26.43
C ILE A 354 -10.15 25.46 25.63
N PRO A 355 -9.46 26.58 25.37
CA PRO A 355 -8.16 26.53 24.68
C PRO A 355 -7.23 25.60 25.46
N ALA A 356 -6.80 24.51 24.82
CA ALA A 356 -5.76 23.67 25.41
C ALA A 356 -4.50 24.53 25.62
N GLU A 357 -3.63 24.17 26.56
CA GLU A 357 -2.30 24.77 26.64
C GLU A 357 -1.38 24.18 25.58
N ALA A 358 -0.35 24.92 25.16
CA ALA A 358 0.70 24.35 24.32
C ALA A 358 1.36 23.15 25.01
N GLN A 359 1.53 22.07 24.28
CA GLN A 359 2.11 20.82 24.79
C GLN A 359 3.29 20.39 23.94
N VAL A 360 4.29 19.83 24.61
CA VAL A 360 5.43 19.17 23.99
C VAL A 360 5.50 17.78 24.61
N ARG A 361 5.44 16.76 23.76
CA ARG A 361 5.31 15.36 24.15
C ARG A 361 6.40 14.52 23.50
N GLU A 362 6.91 13.55 24.23
CA GLU A 362 7.85 12.55 23.71
C GLU A 362 7.08 11.27 23.37
N LEU A 363 7.37 10.67 22.21
CA LEU A 363 6.78 9.39 21.81
C LEU A 363 7.55 8.22 22.45
N ASN A 364 6.80 7.29 23.06
CA ASN A 364 7.28 6.02 23.61
C ASN A 364 8.46 6.17 24.58
N CYS A 365 8.37 7.14 25.51
CA CYS A 365 9.38 7.31 26.55
C CYS A 365 9.51 6.06 27.43
N GLU A 366 10.70 5.87 28.03
CA GLU A 366 10.88 4.82 29.03
C GLU A 366 10.24 5.23 30.37
N ALA A 367 9.54 4.28 31.00
CA ALA A 367 8.84 4.47 32.28
C ALA A 367 9.76 4.95 33.43
N GLY A 368 11.08 4.75 33.32
CA GLY A 368 12.08 5.14 34.33
C GLY A 368 12.76 6.49 34.10
N GLU A 369 12.67 7.07 32.90
CA GLU A 369 13.42 8.29 32.53
C GLU A 369 12.58 9.57 32.61
N THR A 370 11.26 9.46 32.58
CA THR A 370 10.34 10.60 32.70
C THR A 370 9.79 10.71 34.12
N LYS A 371 10.11 11.81 34.84
CA LYS A 371 9.47 12.11 36.13
C LYS A 371 7.97 12.35 35.92
N ILE A 372 7.15 11.51 36.54
CA ILE A 372 5.68 11.60 36.54
C ILE A 372 5.24 13.02 36.96
N ARG A 373 4.45 13.69 36.11
CA ARG A 373 3.78 14.96 36.44
C ARG A 373 2.28 14.70 36.57
N GLU A 374 1.76 14.78 37.79
CA GLU A 374 0.31 14.66 38.05
C GLU A 374 -0.52 15.73 37.32
N ASP A 375 0.08 16.87 36.97
CA ASP A 375 -0.58 17.97 36.26
C ASP A 375 -0.51 17.86 34.72
N LYS A 376 0.29 16.93 34.17
CA LYS A 376 0.38 16.66 32.73
C LYS A 376 0.33 15.15 32.48
N PRO A 377 -0.86 14.54 32.37
CA PRO A 377 -1.00 13.09 32.26
C PRO A 377 -0.42 12.54 30.95
N TYR A 378 -0.06 11.25 30.96
CA TYR A 378 0.31 10.49 29.77
C TYR A 378 -0.92 10.29 28.88
N TRP A 379 -0.71 10.27 27.56
CA TRP A 379 -1.74 9.79 26.62
C TRP A 379 -1.28 8.45 26.04
N ALA A 380 -2.02 7.39 26.32
CA ALA A 380 -1.64 6.03 25.92
C ALA A 380 -2.71 5.41 25.03
N TRP A 381 -2.31 4.80 23.91
CA TRP A 381 -3.20 4.01 23.10
C TRP A 381 -3.43 2.63 23.74
N GLN A 382 -4.64 2.39 24.24
CA GLN A 382 -5.07 1.16 24.90
C GLN A 382 -6.44 0.73 24.36
N GLU A 383 -6.58 -0.56 24.03
CA GLU A 383 -7.85 -1.15 23.57
C GLU A 383 -8.46 -0.44 22.34
N GLY A 384 -7.61 0.09 21.46
CA GLY A 384 -8.07 0.83 20.27
C GLY A 384 -8.41 2.29 20.53
N TRP A 385 -7.97 2.86 21.66
CA TRP A 385 -8.31 4.23 22.07
C TRP A 385 -7.19 4.98 22.79
N PHE A 386 -7.10 6.30 22.65
CA PHE A 386 -6.22 7.12 23.51
C PHE A 386 -6.86 7.39 24.88
N ARG A 387 -6.22 6.89 25.94
CA ARG A 387 -6.58 7.13 27.33
C ARG A 387 -5.65 8.15 27.96
N VAL A 388 -6.20 9.00 28.80
CA VAL A 388 -5.44 9.91 29.67
C VAL A 388 -5.12 9.17 30.95
N LEU A 389 -3.83 8.96 31.23
CA LEU A 389 -3.34 8.19 32.37
C LEU A 389 -2.45 9.06 33.25
N ASN A 390 -2.61 8.95 34.57
CA ASN A 390 -1.74 9.66 35.52
C ASN A 390 -0.40 8.93 35.73
N ASP A 391 -0.38 7.63 35.44
CA ASP A 391 0.81 6.79 35.54
C ASP A 391 1.20 6.24 34.16
N HIS A 392 2.50 5.95 33.98
CA HIS A 392 2.98 5.31 32.77
C HIS A 392 2.32 3.93 32.60
N PRO A 393 1.79 3.57 31.42
CA PRO A 393 1.19 2.26 31.23
C PRO A 393 2.25 1.16 31.38
N ALA A 394 2.02 0.22 32.31
CA ALA A 394 2.99 -0.82 32.61
C ALA A 394 3.02 -1.94 31.56
N GLU A 395 1.90 -2.24 30.87
CA GLU A 395 1.78 -3.26 29.82
C GLU A 395 0.68 -2.87 28.78
N ASN A 396 0.73 -3.45 27.57
CA ASN A 396 -0.31 -3.40 26.52
C ASN A 396 -0.61 -2.07 25.79
N SER A 397 0.26 -1.06 25.89
CA SER A 397 0.09 0.18 25.10
C SER A 397 0.99 0.17 23.87
N SER A 398 0.42 0.36 22.68
CA SER A 398 1.17 0.36 21.42
C SER A 398 1.78 1.71 21.07
N LEU A 399 1.34 2.78 21.75
CA LEU A 399 1.84 4.14 21.60
C LEU A 399 1.61 4.91 22.90
N VAL A 400 2.63 5.60 23.39
CA VAL A 400 2.56 6.44 24.59
C VAL A 400 3.09 7.84 24.26
N LEU A 401 2.37 8.88 24.63
CA LEU A 401 2.78 10.28 24.52
C LEU A 401 3.05 10.82 25.92
N CYS A 402 4.33 11.08 26.20
CA CYS A 402 4.81 11.44 27.52
C CYS A 402 4.97 12.95 27.65
N PRO A 403 4.62 13.56 28.79
CA PRO A 403 4.92 14.97 29.02
C PRO A 403 6.44 15.22 29.02
N ILE A 404 6.93 16.15 28.20
CA ILE A 404 8.34 16.57 28.27
C ILE A 404 8.51 17.62 29.39
N GLN A 405 9.57 17.48 30.18
CA GLN A 405 10.02 18.55 31.08
C GLN A 405 10.64 19.67 30.23
N THR A 406 9.92 20.78 30.05
CA THR A 406 10.63 22.05 29.83
C THR A 406 11.29 22.40 31.15
N GLY A 407 12.57 22.06 31.30
CA GLY A 407 13.43 22.71 32.27
C GLY A 407 13.42 24.20 31.94
N ILE A 408 12.78 25.01 32.78
CA ILE A 408 13.13 26.42 32.85
C ILE A 408 14.61 26.43 33.32
N PRO A 409 15.52 27.14 32.63
CA PRO A 409 16.92 27.21 33.04
C PRO A 409 17.12 27.67 34.48
#